data_AF-A0AAV5VEC7-F1
#
_entry.id   AF-A0AAV5VEC7-F1
#
_cell.length_a   1.000
_cell.length_b   1.000
_cell.length_c   1.000
_cell.angle_alpha   90.00
_cell.angle_beta   90.00
_cell.angle_gamma   90.00
#
_symmetry.space_group_name_H-M   'P 1'
#
loop_
_entity.id
_entity.type
_entity.pdbx_description
1 polymer ?
#
loop_
_entity_poly.entity_id
_entity_poly.type
_entity_poly.pdbx_seq_one_letter_code
_entity_poly.pdbx_strand_id
1 'polypeptide(L)'
;AAGIYCFDNMSPADGETGLLILAEVALGRPNRLMKDCRNVNKPETDSNQAVGQYRPNPQQEKSFAWVDGKYIPYPADENAQPVKVPCGNPVELKEGWRTTYNEFVAFNTEQ
;
A
#
# COMPACT_ATOMS: atom_id res chain seq x y z
N ALA A 1 -3.58 -10.01 -9.04
CA ALA A 1 -2.87 -11.31 -8.86
C ALA A 1 -1.80 -11.14 -7.78
N ALA A 2 -1.61 -12.09 -6.87
CA ALA A 2 -0.61 -11.93 -5.79
C ALA A 2 0.80 -12.29 -6.28
N GLY A 3 1.69 -11.30 -6.36
CA GLY A 3 3.12 -11.54 -6.59
C GLY A 3 3.81 -11.81 -5.26
N ILE A 4 4.48 -12.94 -5.12
CA ILE A 4 5.29 -13.23 -3.92
C ILE A 4 6.67 -12.61 -4.15
N TYR A 5 7.02 -11.63 -3.30
CA TYR A 5 8.35 -11.01 -3.29
C TYR A 5 9.04 -11.38 -2.00
N CYS A 6 10.08 -12.22 -2.07
CA CYS A 6 10.94 -12.48 -0.93
C CYS A 6 11.96 -11.34 -0.82
N PHE A 7 11.91 -10.59 0.28
CA PHE A 7 13.01 -9.70 0.66
C PHE A 7 13.99 -10.52 1.48
N ASP A 8 15.11 -10.88 0.87
CA ASP A 8 16.21 -11.49 1.60
C ASP A 8 16.94 -10.38 2.37
N ASN A 9 16.89 -10.45 3.71
CA ASN A 9 17.53 -9.47 4.55
C ASN A 9 19.05 -9.70 4.46
N MET A 10 19.77 -8.86 3.70
CA MET A 10 21.23 -8.87 3.69
C MET A 10 21.77 -8.33 5.03
N SER A 11 21.88 -9.21 6.02
CA SER A 11 23.02 -9.31 6.95
C SER A 11 22.81 -10.57 7.83
N PRO A 12 23.63 -11.63 7.67
CA PRO A 12 23.44 -12.91 8.34
C PRO A 12 23.94 -12.92 9.80
N ALA A 13 23.92 -11.78 10.50
CA ALA A 13 24.50 -11.70 11.84
C ALA A 13 23.66 -12.43 12.89
N ASP A 14 22.32 -12.35 12.83
CA ASP A 14 21.46 -12.88 13.90
C ASP A 14 20.10 -13.38 13.36
N GLY A 15 20.10 -14.53 12.68
CA GLY A 15 19.11 -15.58 12.90
C GLY A 15 17.59 -15.38 12.66
N GLU A 16 17.09 -14.33 12.01
CA GLU A 16 15.63 -14.21 11.78
C GLU A 16 15.27 -13.97 10.30
N THR A 17 14.85 -15.02 9.61
CA THR A 17 14.25 -14.93 8.27
C THR A 17 12.75 -14.65 8.41
N GLY A 18 12.28 -13.54 7.83
CA GLY A 18 10.87 -13.18 7.73
C GLY A 18 10.36 -13.22 6.30
N LEU A 19 9.05 -13.42 6.12
CA LEU A 19 8.37 -13.30 4.83
C LEU A 19 7.53 -12.03 4.81
N LEU A 20 7.66 -11.25 3.74
CA LEU A 20 6.79 -10.10 3.45
C LEU A 20 6.01 -10.41 2.17
N ILE A 21 4.71 -10.14 2.18
CA ILE A 21 3.84 -10.32 1.01
C ILE A 21 3.48 -8.94 0.47
N LEU A 22 3.65 -8.75 -0.84
CA LEU A 22 3.11 -7.59 -1.55
C LEU A 22 1.85 -8.04 -2.29
N ALA A 23 0.77 -7.29 -2.15
CA ALA A 23 -0.49 -7.54 -2.83
C ALA A 23 -0.96 -6.29 -3.56
N GLU A 24 -1.49 -6.47 -4.77
CA GLU A 24 -2.39 -5.47 -5.35
C GLU A 24 -3.65 -5.45 -4.51
N VAL A 25 -4.06 -4.26 -4.08
CA VAL A 25 -5.30 -4.09 -3.29
C VAL A 25 -6.18 -3.04 -3.96
N ALA A 26 -7.39 -3.43 -4.35
CA ALA A 26 -8.39 -2.53 -4.92
C ALA A 26 -9.08 -1.71 -3.83
N LEU A 27 -8.39 -0.65 -3.37
CA LEU A 27 -8.86 0.22 -2.28
C LEU A 27 -10.11 1.06 -2.63
N GLY A 28 -10.45 1.21 -3.92
CA GLY A 28 -11.60 2.01 -4.36
C GLY A 28 -11.59 3.43 -3.80
N ARG A 29 -12.72 3.88 -3.24
CA ARG A 29 -12.81 5.13 -2.49
C ARG A 29 -12.62 4.84 -0.99
N PRO A 30 -11.48 5.19 -0.37
CA PRO A 30 -11.27 4.94 1.05
C PRO A 30 -11.98 5.97 1.94
N ASN A 31 -12.61 5.51 3.02
CA ASN A 31 -12.99 6.37 4.15
C ASN A 31 -11.75 6.71 4.97
N ARG A 32 -11.43 8.01 5.06
CA ARG A 32 -10.18 8.50 5.66
C ARG A 32 -10.39 8.83 7.13
N LEU A 33 -9.65 8.12 7.97
CA LEU A 33 -9.81 8.10 9.41
C LEU A 33 -8.62 8.78 10.08
N MET A 34 -8.88 9.92 10.71
CA MET A 34 -7.85 10.80 11.28
C MET A 34 -7.65 10.58 12.79
N LYS A 35 -8.52 9.77 13.42
CA LYS A 35 -8.56 9.47 14.85
C LYS A 35 -8.88 7.98 15.04
N ASP A 36 -8.74 7.50 16.27
CA ASP A 36 -9.00 6.11 16.66
C ASP A 36 -10.39 5.62 16.19
N CYS A 37 -10.39 4.47 15.53
CA CYS A 37 -11.50 3.94 14.75
C CYS A 37 -11.87 2.51 15.10
N ARG A 38 -11.59 2.09 16.34
CA ARG A 38 -11.96 0.77 16.89
C ARG A 38 -13.43 0.35 16.66
N ASN A 39 -14.32 1.29 16.34
CA ASN A 39 -15.76 1.06 16.14
C ASN A 39 -16.28 1.52 14.76
N VAL A 40 -15.44 1.63 13.73
CA VAL A 40 -15.95 1.97 12.39
C VAL A 40 -16.71 0.75 11.83
N ASN A 41 -18.04 0.78 11.98
CA ASN A 41 -18.96 -0.10 11.24
C ASN A 41 -18.63 -0.02 9.74
N LYS A 42 -18.87 -1.10 8.98
CA LYS A 42 -18.62 -1.17 7.53
C LYS A 42 -19.12 0.14 6.87
N PRO A 43 -18.20 1.01 6.43
CA PRO A 43 -18.60 2.32 5.92
C PRO A 43 -19.27 2.17 4.56
N GLU A 44 -19.98 3.21 4.09
CA GLU A 44 -20.53 3.30 2.73
C GLU A 44 -19.45 3.39 1.63
N THR A 45 -18.20 3.10 1.98
CA THR A 45 -17.01 3.23 1.15
C THR A 45 -16.37 1.86 0.92
N ASP A 46 -15.47 1.78 -0.06
CA ASP A 46 -14.91 0.51 -0.52
C ASP A 46 -13.83 -0.03 0.44
N SER A 47 -13.17 0.85 1.20
CA SER A 47 -12.11 0.52 2.16
C SER A 47 -11.99 1.58 3.27
N ASN A 48 -11.17 1.30 4.27
CA ASN A 48 -10.72 2.27 5.28
C ASN A 48 -9.24 2.61 5.08
N GLN A 49 -8.90 3.88 5.30
CA GLN A 49 -7.53 4.36 5.44
C GLN A 49 -7.38 5.04 6.80
N ALA A 50 -6.64 4.43 7.72
CA ALA A 50 -6.11 5.15 8.87
C ALA A 50 -4.99 6.04 8.37
N VAL A 51 -5.20 7.36 8.44
CA VAL A 51 -4.23 8.31 7.92
C VAL A 51 -3.21 8.58 9.03
N GLY A 52 -1.93 8.39 8.73
CA GLY A 52 -0.81 8.54 9.66
C GLY A 52 0.00 9.81 9.49
N GLN A 53 0.84 10.12 10.48
CA GLN A 53 1.71 11.31 10.48
C GLN A 53 2.65 11.35 9.28
N TYR A 54 3.11 10.18 8.82
CA TYR A 54 3.98 10.03 7.67
C TYR A 54 3.30 9.23 6.55
N ARG A 55 3.58 9.60 5.30
CA ARG A 55 3.24 8.80 4.12
C ARG A 55 4.39 8.77 3.12
N PRO A 56 4.44 7.81 2.20
CA PRO A 56 5.37 7.86 1.07
C PRO A 56 5.22 9.15 0.27
N ASN A 57 6.34 9.69 -0.21
CA ASN A 57 6.36 10.89 -1.02
C ASN A 57 5.59 10.67 -2.35
N PRO A 58 4.47 11.37 -2.61
CA PRO A 58 3.70 11.19 -3.84
C PRO A 58 4.48 11.51 -5.11
N GLN A 59 5.51 12.37 -5.04
CA GLN A 59 6.38 12.68 -6.17
C GLN A 59 7.35 11.54 -6.51
N GLN A 60 7.49 10.55 -5.64
CA GLN A 60 8.35 9.38 -5.82
C GLN A 60 7.54 8.09 -6.06
N GLU A 61 6.21 8.19 -6.14
CA GLU A 61 5.32 7.09 -6.50
C GLU A 61 5.68 6.56 -7.89
N LYS A 62 5.76 5.23 -8.02
CA LYS A 62 5.98 4.56 -9.30
C LYS A 62 4.71 3.85 -9.71
N SER A 63 4.47 3.80 -11.02
CA SER A 63 3.36 3.02 -11.59
C SER A 63 3.92 1.87 -12.42
N PHE A 64 3.34 0.70 -12.25
CA PHE A 64 3.66 -0.51 -12.99
C PHE A 64 2.39 -1.07 -13.61
N ALA A 65 2.51 -1.88 -14.65
CA ALA A 65 1.41 -2.57 -15.31
C ALA A 65 1.70 -4.06 -15.35
N TRP A 66 0.68 -4.90 -15.13
CA TRP A 66 0.77 -6.35 -15.31
C TRP A 66 0.49 -6.71 -16.77
N VAL A 67 1.54 -7.06 -17.51
CA VAL A 67 1.47 -7.43 -18.93
C VAL A 67 2.24 -8.74 -19.12
N ASP A 68 1.63 -9.70 -19.81
CA ASP A 68 2.23 -11.01 -20.11
C ASP A 68 2.85 -11.73 -18.89
N GLY A 69 2.17 -11.64 -17.74
CA GLY A 69 2.62 -12.30 -16.51
C GLY A 69 3.77 -11.59 -15.77
N LYS A 70 4.09 -10.34 -16.11
CA LYS A 70 5.16 -9.56 -15.48
C LYS A 70 4.71 -8.13 -15.16
N TYR A 71 5.26 -7.56 -14.08
CA TYR A 71 5.15 -6.12 -13.83
C TYR A 71 6.21 -5.35 -14.63
N ILE A 72 5.78 -4.41 -15.46
CA ILE A 72 6.64 -3.50 -16.23
C ILE A 72 6.34 -2.04 -15.88
N PRO A 73 7.29 -1.10 -15.97
CA PRO A 73 7.03 0.31 -15.72
C PRO A 73 5.92 0.87 -16.63
N TYR A 74 4.99 1.65 -16.07
CA TYR A 74 3.93 2.32 -16.83
C TYR A 74 4.37 3.74 -17.26
N PRO A 75 3.96 4.25 -18.44
CA PRO A 75 3.21 3.56 -19.49
C PRO A 75 4.10 2.64 -20.34
N ALA A 76 3.61 1.45 -20.64
CA ALA A 76 4.26 0.50 -21.55
C ALA A 76 3.30 -0.13 -22.57
N ASP A 77 1.99 -0.14 -22.28
CA ASP A 77 0.90 -0.61 -23.14
C ASP A 77 -0.30 0.31 -22.90
N GLU A 78 -0.99 0.73 -23.96
CA GLU A 78 -2.15 1.63 -23.92
C GLU A 78 -3.39 1.00 -23.26
N ASN A 79 -3.45 -0.32 -23.18
CA ASN A 79 -4.57 -1.07 -22.59
C ASN A 79 -4.28 -1.54 -21.16
N ALA A 80 -3.06 -1.36 -20.66
CA ALA A 80 -2.68 -1.86 -19.36
C ALA A 80 -3.20 -0.97 -18.22
N GLN A 81 -3.78 -1.61 -17.20
CA GLN A 81 -4.22 -0.93 -15.98
C GLN A 81 -3.03 -0.72 -15.04
N PRO A 82 -2.69 0.53 -14.66
CA PRO A 82 -1.55 0.79 -13.81
C PRO A 82 -1.86 0.47 -12.33
N VAL A 83 -0.92 -0.21 -11.68
CA VAL A 83 -0.83 -0.36 -10.23
C VAL A 83 0.21 0.61 -9.68
N LYS A 84 -0.19 1.33 -8.63
CA LYS A 84 0.66 2.30 -7.95
C LYS A 84 1.46 1.62 -6.85
N VAL A 85 2.78 1.80 -6.88
CA VAL A 85 3.69 1.37 -5.83
C VAL A 85 4.17 2.63 -5.09
N PRO A 86 3.80 2.80 -3.81
CA PRO A 86 4.13 3.99 -3.05
C PRO A 86 5.60 3.91 -2.57
N CYS A 87 6.52 4.24 -3.46
CA CYS A 87 7.95 4.28 -3.20
C CYS A 87 8.40 5.61 -2.56
N GLY A 88 9.65 5.63 -2.10
CA GLY A 88 10.34 6.85 -1.68
C GLY A 88 10.41 7.04 -0.19
N ASN A 89 11.08 8.12 0.22
CA ASN A 89 11.22 8.46 1.63
C ASN A 89 9.88 8.99 2.16
N PRO A 90 9.50 8.63 3.41
CA PRO A 90 8.31 9.18 4.02
C PRO A 90 8.39 10.70 4.15
N VAL A 91 7.27 11.38 3.91
CA VAL A 91 7.07 12.80 4.15
C VAL A 91 6.04 12.99 5.25
N GLU A 92 6.26 14.01 6.09
CA GLU A 92 5.36 14.35 7.17
C GLU A 92 4.11 15.08 6.64
N LEU A 93 2.94 14.73 7.17
CA LEU A 93 1.65 15.29 6.78
C LEU A 93 1.12 16.36 7.73
N LYS A 94 1.24 16.14 9.05
CA LYS A 94 0.83 17.05 10.15
C LYS A 94 1.04 16.40 11.53
N GLU A 95 1.43 17.21 12.52
CA GLU A 95 1.41 16.82 13.94
C GLU A 95 -0.02 16.55 14.47
N GLY A 96 -0.16 15.63 15.42
CA GLY A 96 -1.42 15.37 16.15
C GLY A 96 -2.26 14.19 15.65
N TRP A 97 -1.75 13.38 14.72
CA TRP A 97 -2.42 12.17 14.25
C TRP A 97 -1.97 10.98 15.09
N ARG A 98 -2.86 10.01 15.34
CA ARG A 98 -2.58 8.92 16.29
C ARG A 98 -1.67 7.83 15.73
N THR A 99 -1.77 7.51 14.44
CA THR A 99 -0.92 6.50 13.82
C THR A 99 0.32 7.17 13.22
N THR A 100 1.48 6.49 13.33
CA THR A 100 2.73 6.98 12.75
C THR A 100 2.69 6.88 11.22
N TYR A 101 2.21 5.76 10.68
CA TYR A 101 2.10 5.52 9.24
C TYR A 101 0.65 5.26 8.82
N ASN A 102 0.41 5.34 7.51
CA ASN A 102 -0.89 4.95 6.96
C ASN A 102 -1.11 3.44 7.09
N GLU A 103 -2.34 3.05 7.43
CA GLU A 103 -2.81 1.67 7.36
C GLU A 103 -4.07 1.60 6.51
N PHE A 104 -4.22 0.51 5.77
CA PHE A 104 -5.34 0.31 4.86
C PHE A 104 -6.06 -0.99 5.21
N VAL A 105 -7.40 -0.97 5.17
CA VAL A 105 -8.24 -2.13 5.43
C VAL A 105 -9.26 -2.25 4.30
N ALA A 106 -9.17 -3.36 3.55
CA ALA A 106 -10.22 -3.80 2.63
C ALA A 106 -11.19 -4.74 3.36
N PHE A 107 -12.44 -4.80 2.90
CA PHE A 107 -13.50 -5.58 3.56
C PHE A 107 -13.96 -6.80 2.77
N ASN A 108 -13.60 -6.89 1.49
CA ASN A 108 -13.86 -8.04 0.62
C ASN A 108 -12.53 -8.64 0.17
N THR A 109 -12.43 -9.97 0.20
CA THR A 109 -11.25 -10.74 -0.24
C THR A 109 -11.00 -10.68 -1.75
N GLU A 110 -11.98 -10.25 -2.53
CA GLU A 110 -11.84 -9.97 -3.96
C GLU A 110 -11.11 -8.64 -4.24
N GLN A 111 -10.91 -7.80 -3.21
CA GLN A 111 -10.13 -6.56 -3.29
C GLN A 111 -8.65 -6.82 -3.07
#